data_AF-A0A9N8ZHE9-F1
#
_entry.id   AF-A0A9N8ZHE9-F1
#
_cell.length_a   1.000
_cell.length_b   1.000
_cell.length_c   1.000
_cell.angle_alpha   90.00
_cell.angle_beta   90.00
_cell.angle_gamma   90.00
#
_symmetry.space_group_name_H-M   'P 1'
#
loop_
_entity.id
_entity.type
_entity.pdbx_description
1 polymer ?
#
loop_
_entity_poly.entity_id
_entity_poly.type
_entity_poly.pdbx_seq_one_letter_code
_entity_poly.pdbx_strand_id
1 'polypeptide(L)'
;MSLEVHPSTIGCLLKNKNNIGNNLSTKRQKTVQYPDLENSLLDQITQHGEDVSVDDNVVAAAISKLRELLNNYELKDIYNMNEIGLEPNTTLAITSFKDRKKNKERLTVAFCVNANRTNKLKPFVIGKYPNPRCFKGIKHNRLGVIYGSSANAWMTTVLFQQWLKEFDLKDG
;
A
#
# COMPACT_ATOMS: atom_id res chain seq x y z
N MET A 1 29.90 -21.70 14.70
CA MET A 1 30.59 -21.38 13.44
C MET A 1 29.98 -20.09 12.92
N SER A 2 30.65 -18.96 13.16
CA SER A 2 30.17 -17.63 12.77
C SER A 2 30.42 -17.46 11.28
N LEU A 3 29.35 -17.38 10.51
CA LEU A 3 29.44 -17.09 9.08
C LEU A 3 29.72 -15.59 8.92
N GLU A 4 30.98 -15.25 8.59
CA GLU A 4 31.41 -13.90 8.22
C GLU A 4 30.85 -13.52 6.84
N VAL A 5 29.55 -13.30 6.77
CA VAL A 5 28.86 -12.90 5.53
C VAL A 5 27.95 -11.72 5.82
N HIS A 6 28.02 -10.69 4.98
CA HIS A 6 27.26 -9.45 5.16
C HIS A 6 25.74 -9.73 5.16
N PRO A 7 24.93 -9.05 6.01
CA PRO A 7 23.50 -9.37 6.21
C PRO A 7 22.64 -9.35 4.93
N SER A 8 23.02 -8.56 3.93
CA SER A 8 22.34 -8.51 2.62
C SER A 8 22.48 -9.81 1.82
N THR A 9 23.60 -10.53 1.98
CA THR A 9 23.87 -11.79 1.28
C THR A 9 23.09 -12.95 1.91
N ILE A 10 22.88 -12.91 3.23
CA ILE A 10 21.99 -13.83 3.95
C ILE A 10 20.53 -13.66 3.48
N GLY A 11 20.11 -12.43 3.22
CA GLY A 11 18.78 -12.13 2.67
C GLY A 11 18.53 -12.72 1.27
N CYS A 12 19.54 -12.76 0.39
CA CYS A 12 19.40 -13.40 -0.93
C CYS A 12 19.41 -14.94 -0.85
N LEU A 13 20.22 -15.53 0.03
CA LEU A 13 20.26 -16.99 0.20
C LEU A 13 18.98 -17.54 0.84
N LEU A 14 18.36 -16.80 1.77
CA LEU A 14 17.08 -17.19 2.37
C LEU A 14 15.89 -17.08 1.39
N LYS A 15 15.95 -16.15 0.42
CA LYS A 15 14.93 -16.04 -0.65
C LYS A 15 14.90 -17.25 -1.59
N ASN A 16 16.00 -18.01 -1.70
CA ASN A 16 16.12 -19.18 -2.57
C ASN A 16 16.13 -20.53 -1.83
N LYS A 17 15.84 -20.56 -0.52
CA LYS A 17 15.90 -21.79 0.28
C LYS A 17 14.92 -22.89 -0.18
N ASN A 18 13.81 -22.53 -0.82
CA ASN A 18 12.75 -23.46 -1.20
C ASN A 18 12.95 -24.18 -2.55
N ASN A 19 14.10 -24.04 -3.21
CA ASN A 19 14.49 -24.92 -4.33
C ASN A 19 15.46 -26.03 -3.92
N ILE A 20 15.60 -26.28 -2.62
CA ILE A 20 16.35 -27.42 -2.08
C ILE A 20 15.39 -28.23 -1.21
N GLY A 21 14.64 -29.14 -1.84
CA GLY A 21 13.79 -30.14 -1.18
C GLY A 21 12.30 -29.99 -1.47
N ASN A 22 11.75 -30.94 -2.24
CA ASN A 22 10.38 -30.96 -2.71
C ASN A 22 9.30 -31.01 -1.60
N ASN A 23 8.23 -30.23 -1.81
CA ASN A 23 6.82 -30.36 -1.38
C ASN A 23 6.45 -30.50 0.12
N LEU A 24 5.67 -29.52 0.61
CA LEU A 24 4.35 -29.75 1.24
C LEU A 24 3.49 -28.46 1.21
N SER A 25 2.34 -28.58 0.53
CA SER A 25 1.27 -27.59 0.33
C SER A 25 1.50 -26.51 -0.74
N THR A 26 1.72 -26.99 -1.96
CA THR A 26 1.15 -26.41 -3.17
C THR A 26 -0.38 -26.35 -3.04
N LYS A 27 -0.94 -25.39 -2.28
CA LYS A 27 -2.34 -25.00 -2.47
C LYS A 27 -2.39 -23.92 -3.53
N ARG A 28 -2.23 -24.36 -4.78
CA ARG A 28 -2.82 -23.66 -5.92
C ARG A 28 -4.33 -23.57 -5.66
N GLN A 29 -4.77 -22.33 -5.46
CA GLN A 29 -6.10 -21.79 -5.76
C GLN A 29 -7.30 -22.70 -5.44
N LYS A 30 -7.99 -22.42 -4.32
CA LYS A 30 -9.46 -22.34 -4.45
C LYS A 30 -9.72 -21.26 -5.50
N THR A 31 -10.62 -21.50 -6.44
CA THR A 31 -11.13 -20.51 -7.42
C THR A 31 -11.88 -19.43 -6.65
N VAL A 32 -11.12 -18.61 -5.94
CA VAL A 32 -11.58 -17.39 -5.31
C VAL A 32 -11.83 -16.42 -6.46
N GLN A 33 -13.04 -15.88 -6.52
CA GLN A 33 -13.45 -15.00 -7.62
C GLN A 33 -12.57 -13.73 -7.69
N TYR A 34 -12.05 -13.26 -6.54
CA TYR A 34 -11.19 -12.08 -6.42
C TYR A 34 -9.94 -12.39 -5.56
N PRO A 35 -9.01 -13.23 -6.05
CA PRO A 35 -7.93 -13.77 -5.21
C PRO A 35 -7.00 -12.68 -4.70
N ASP A 36 -6.69 -11.67 -5.53
CA ASP A 36 -5.79 -10.58 -5.16
C ASP A 36 -6.44 -9.62 -4.14
N LEU A 37 -7.75 -9.36 -4.27
CA LEU A 37 -8.49 -8.51 -3.33
C LEU A 37 -8.67 -9.20 -1.99
N GLU A 38 -9.05 -10.48 -1.99
CA GLU A 38 -9.23 -11.24 -0.76
C GLU A 38 -7.90 -11.43 -0.02
N ASN A 39 -6.80 -11.67 -0.73
CA ASN A 39 -5.47 -11.70 -0.13
C ASN A 39 -5.06 -10.34 0.42
N SER A 40 -5.29 -9.25 -0.33
CA SER A 40 -4.99 -7.89 0.14
C SER A 40 -5.79 -7.54 1.39
N LEU A 41 -7.06 -7.93 1.46
CA LEU A 41 -7.92 -7.70 2.61
C LEU A 41 -7.48 -8.55 3.80
N LEU A 42 -7.13 -9.81 3.58
CA LEU A 42 -6.61 -10.71 4.61
C LEU A 42 -5.28 -10.19 5.18
N ASP A 43 -4.37 -9.73 4.33
CA ASP A 43 -3.12 -9.10 4.72
C ASP A 43 -3.39 -7.83 5.55
N GLN A 44 -4.36 -7.01 5.14
CA GLN A 44 -4.74 -5.80 5.86
C GLN A 44 -5.33 -6.12 7.24
N ILE A 45 -6.22 -7.11 7.34
CA ILE A 45 -6.77 -7.58 8.63
C ILE A 45 -5.64 -8.11 9.52
N THR A 46 -4.69 -8.86 8.95
CA THR A 46 -3.57 -9.43 9.69
C THR A 46 -2.57 -8.36 10.15
N GLN A 47 -2.37 -7.30 9.38
CA GLN A 47 -1.42 -6.21 9.68
C GLN A 47 -2.02 -5.13 10.59
N HIS A 48 -3.32 -4.85 10.48
CA HIS A 48 -4.01 -3.78 11.22
C HIS A 48 -4.96 -4.27 12.31
N GLY A 49 -5.06 -5.59 12.53
CA GLY A 49 -5.70 -6.13 13.71
C GLY A 49 -4.98 -5.61 14.96
N GLU A 50 -5.58 -4.61 15.63
CA GLU A 50 -5.44 -4.50 17.08
C GLU A 50 -5.70 -5.89 17.68
N ASP A 51 -5.10 -6.20 18.83
CA ASP A 51 -5.07 -7.51 19.52
C ASP A 51 -6.47 -7.97 19.98
N VAL A 52 -7.40 -8.04 19.03
CA VAL A 52 -8.82 -8.32 19.12
C VAL A 52 -8.98 -9.60 18.34
N SER A 53 -9.10 -10.70 19.06
CA SER A 53 -9.54 -11.98 18.50
C SER A 53 -10.92 -11.77 17.87
N VAL A 54 -10.94 -11.59 16.55
CA VAL A 54 -12.18 -11.57 15.77
C VAL A 54 -12.54 -13.03 15.49
N ASP A 55 -13.77 -13.42 15.82
CA ASP A 55 -14.30 -14.76 15.54
C ASP A 55 -14.25 -15.05 14.03
N ASP A 56 -13.65 -16.18 13.66
CA ASP A 56 -13.55 -16.67 12.28
C ASP A 56 -14.92 -16.69 11.56
N ASN A 57 -16.01 -16.94 12.29
CA ASN A 57 -17.37 -16.91 11.75
C ASN A 57 -17.80 -15.51 11.30
N VAL A 58 -17.39 -14.46 12.04
CA VAL A 58 -17.69 -13.06 11.70
C VAL A 58 -16.92 -12.66 10.44
N VAL A 59 -15.65 -13.07 10.33
CA VAL A 59 -14.83 -12.84 9.14
C VAL A 59 -15.42 -13.56 7.92
N ALA A 60 -15.81 -14.83 8.07
CA ALA A 60 -16.42 -15.60 6.99
C ALA A 60 -17.73 -14.97 6.49
N ALA A 61 -18.59 -14.51 7.40
CA ALA A 61 -19.84 -13.82 7.06
C ALA A 61 -19.58 -12.50 6.31
N ALA A 62 -18.60 -11.71 6.76
CA ALA A 62 -18.21 -10.46 6.10
C ALA A 62 -17.69 -10.71 4.67
N ILE A 63 -16.84 -11.73 4.48
CA ILE A 63 -16.35 -12.12 3.16
C ILE A 63 -17.50 -12.56 2.25
N SER A 64 -18.46 -13.33 2.75
CA SER A 64 -19.62 -13.76 1.96
C SER A 64 -20.44 -12.57 1.47
N LYS A 65 -20.76 -11.64 2.37
CA LYS A 65 -21.50 -10.41 2.03
C LYS A 65 -20.74 -9.54 1.03
N LEU A 66 -19.41 -9.43 1.17
CA LEU A 66 -18.58 -8.69 0.22
C LEU A 66 -18.64 -9.31 -1.18
N ARG A 67 -18.53 -10.64 -1.29
CA ARG A 67 -18.64 -11.34 -2.59
C ARG A 67 -19.99 -11.10 -3.26
N GLU A 68 -21.08 -11.18 -2.50
CA GLU A 68 -22.42 -10.88 -3.00
C GLU A 68 -22.53 -9.44 -3.53
N LEU A 69 -21.93 -8.46 -2.84
CA LEU A 69 -21.90 -7.08 -3.31
C LEU A 69 -21.07 -6.91 -4.58
N LEU A 70 -19.87 -7.51 -4.61
CA LEU A 70 -18.95 -7.42 -5.75
C LEU A 70 -19.50 -8.09 -7.02
N ASN A 71 -20.38 -9.10 -6.88
CA ASN A 71 -21.04 -9.74 -8.02
C ASN A 71 -21.93 -8.79 -8.85
N ASN A 72 -22.33 -7.66 -8.29
CA ASN A 72 -23.14 -6.66 -9.00
C ASN A 72 -22.29 -5.74 -9.90
N TYR A 73 -20.97 -5.86 -9.87
CA TYR A 73 -20.04 -4.97 -10.58
C TYR A 73 -19.10 -5.76 -11.50
N GLU A 74 -18.75 -5.17 -12.64
CA GLU A 74 -17.72 -5.76 -13.51
C GLU A 74 -16.32 -5.55 -12.90
N LEU A 75 -15.35 -6.40 -13.26
CA LEU A 75 -13.97 -6.29 -12.75
C LEU A 75 -13.27 -4.96 -13.06
N LYS A 76 -13.74 -4.23 -14.08
CA LYS A 76 -13.21 -2.90 -14.43
C LYS A 76 -13.68 -1.81 -13.46
N ASP A 77 -14.80 -2.05 -12.75
CA ASP A 77 -15.48 -1.08 -11.88
C ASP A 77 -15.20 -1.34 -10.39
N ILE A 78 -14.50 -2.43 -10.06
CA ILE A 78 -14.07 -2.76 -8.71
C ILE A 78 -12.66 -2.23 -8.50
N TYR A 79 -12.47 -1.30 -7.57
CA TYR A 79 -11.17 -0.70 -7.27
C TYR A 79 -10.67 -1.09 -5.87
N ASN A 80 -9.35 -1.25 -5.76
CA ASN A 80 -8.65 -1.33 -4.48
C ASN A 80 -7.73 -0.12 -4.32
N MET A 81 -7.67 0.44 -3.11
CA MET A 81 -6.71 1.47 -2.75
C MET A 81 -5.84 0.99 -1.59
N ASN A 82 -4.52 1.18 -1.71
CA ASN A 82 -3.59 0.88 -0.63
C ASN A 82 -2.61 2.04 -0.40
N GLU A 83 -2.27 2.27 0.86
CA GLU A 83 -1.36 3.32 1.31
C GLU A 83 0.03 2.77 1.65
N ILE A 84 1.06 3.51 1.28
CA ILE A 84 2.43 3.26 1.71
C ILE A 84 3.04 4.53 2.30
N GLY A 85 3.56 4.42 3.52
CA GLY A 85 4.37 5.45 4.14
C GLY A 85 5.83 5.36 3.69
N LEU A 86 6.31 6.38 3.00
CA LEU A 86 7.72 6.57 2.67
C LEU A 86 8.38 7.42 3.76
N GLU A 87 9.38 6.84 4.42
CA GLU A 87 10.25 7.55 5.35
C GLU A 87 11.64 7.69 4.72
N PRO A 88 12.24 8.89 4.68
CA PRO A 88 13.58 9.12 4.18
C PRO A 88 14.61 8.59 5.20
N ASN A 89 14.73 7.26 5.29
CA ASN A 89 15.81 6.59 6.01
C ASN A 89 16.97 6.16 5.08
N THR A 90 16.88 6.42 3.78
CA THR A 90 18.00 6.24 2.86
C THR A 90 18.71 7.55 2.67
N THR A 91 19.77 7.74 3.44
CA THR A 91 20.82 8.72 3.22
C THR A 91 21.35 8.56 1.79
N LEU A 92 20.79 9.27 0.80
CA LEU A 92 21.45 9.52 -0.48
C LEU A 92 22.60 10.53 -0.33
N ALA A 93 22.91 10.96 0.91
CA ALA A 93 24.15 11.66 1.20
C ALA A 93 25.30 10.65 1.26
N ILE A 94 26.11 10.65 0.21
CA ILE A 94 27.39 9.93 0.08
C ILE A 94 28.41 10.36 1.16
N THR A 95 28.08 11.36 1.99
CA THR A 95 28.93 11.86 3.06
C THR A 95 28.22 11.76 4.42
N SER A 96 28.80 10.91 5.28
CA SER A 96 28.39 10.69 6.66
C SER A 96 28.73 11.90 7.53
N PHE A 97 27.85 12.90 7.56
CA PHE A 97 27.91 13.94 8.59
C PHE A 97 27.34 13.38 9.90
N LYS A 98 28.24 13.12 10.86
CA LYS A 98 27.97 12.37 12.11
C LYS A 98 26.93 12.99 13.06
N ASP A 99 26.43 14.22 12.82
CA ASP A 99 25.63 14.97 13.81
C ASP A 99 24.28 15.52 13.31
N ARG A 100 23.73 15.04 12.18
CA ARG A 100 22.38 15.49 11.76
C ARG A 100 21.27 14.61 12.34
N LYS A 101 20.40 15.24 13.14
CA LYS A 101 19.12 14.69 13.60
C LYS A 101 18.36 14.10 12.41
N LYS A 102 18.05 12.80 12.46
CA LYS A 102 17.31 12.11 11.39
C LYS A 102 16.04 12.89 11.06
N ASN A 103 15.87 13.24 9.79
CA ASN A 103 14.64 13.87 9.34
C ASN A 103 13.54 12.81 9.37
N LYS A 104 12.58 12.93 10.29
CA LYS A 104 11.43 12.03 10.41
C LYS A 104 10.25 12.48 9.55
N GLU A 105 10.48 13.32 8.53
CA GLU A 105 9.43 13.73 7.61
C GLU A 105 8.92 12.51 6.83
N ARG A 106 7.65 12.18 7.01
CA ARG A 106 6.96 11.10 6.27
C ARG A 106 6.33 11.67 5.01
N LEU A 107 6.26 10.85 3.97
CA LEU A 107 5.45 11.08 2.78
C LEU A 107 4.57 9.85 2.56
N THR A 108 3.26 10.01 2.51
CA THR A 108 2.37 8.88 2.23
C THR A 108 1.98 8.88 0.76
N VAL A 109 1.94 7.71 0.14
CA VAL A 109 1.46 7.53 -1.23
C VAL A 109 0.35 6.50 -1.22
N ALA A 110 -0.82 6.88 -1.73
CA ALA A 110 -1.92 5.95 -1.96
C ALA A 110 -1.98 5.58 -3.46
N PHE A 111 -2.01 4.28 -3.73
CA PHE A 111 -2.18 3.72 -5.06
C PHE A 111 -3.58 3.13 -5.17
N CYS A 112 -4.22 3.35 -6.32
CA CYS A 112 -5.53 2.77 -6.59
C CYS A 112 -5.59 2.18 -8.00
N VAL A 113 -6.07 0.95 -8.10
CA VAL A 113 -6.10 0.14 -9.32
C VAL A 113 -7.38 -0.68 -9.35
N ASN A 114 -7.96 -0.85 -10.54
CA ASN A 114 -9.12 -1.72 -10.71
C ASN A 114 -8.75 -3.22 -10.70
N ALA A 115 -9.73 -4.08 -10.44
CA ALA A 115 -9.52 -5.51 -10.21
C ALA A 115 -9.00 -6.23 -11.46
N ASN A 116 -9.35 -5.79 -12.67
CA ASN A 116 -8.77 -6.32 -13.92
C ASN A 116 -7.42 -5.67 -14.31
N ARG A 117 -6.92 -4.71 -13.52
CA ARG A 117 -5.63 -4.02 -13.68
C ARG A 117 -5.47 -3.18 -14.95
N THR A 118 -6.56 -2.89 -15.67
CA THR A 118 -6.50 -2.05 -16.88
C THR A 118 -6.45 -0.56 -16.58
N ASN A 119 -6.97 -0.14 -15.43
CA ASN A 119 -7.02 1.25 -15.00
C ASN A 119 -6.18 1.42 -13.72
N LYS A 120 -5.11 2.22 -13.83
CA LYS A 120 -4.28 2.64 -12.70
C LYS A 120 -4.48 4.14 -12.51
N LEU A 121 -5.04 4.52 -11.37
CA LEU A 121 -5.29 5.92 -11.07
C LEU A 121 -3.99 6.64 -10.73
N LYS A 122 -3.99 7.97 -10.92
CA LYS A 122 -2.85 8.81 -10.52
C LYS A 122 -2.58 8.61 -9.02
N PRO A 123 -1.32 8.39 -8.61
CA PRO A 123 -0.98 8.25 -7.20
C PRO A 123 -1.42 9.49 -6.42
N PHE A 124 -1.96 9.27 -5.22
CA PHE A 124 -2.31 10.33 -4.29
C PHE A 124 -1.20 10.46 -3.24
N VAL A 125 -0.45 11.55 -3.32
CA VAL A 125 0.70 11.82 -2.46
C VAL A 125 0.29 12.79 -1.35
N ILE A 126 0.59 12.45 -0.11
CA ILE A 126 0.24 13.22 1.08
C ILE A 126 1.51 13.59 1.83
N GLY A 127 1.79 14.89 1.89
CA GLY A 127 2.89 15.45 2.66
C GLY A 127 2.42 16.20 3.90
N LYS A 128 3.40 16.71 4.66
CA LYS A 128 3.10 17.49 5.87
C LYS A 128 2.52 18.88 5.57
N TYR A 129 3.06 19.53 4.55
CA TYR A 129 2.76 20.93 4.25
C TYR A 129 2.01 21.04 2.93
N PRO A 130 1.03 21.95 2.81
CA PRO A 130 0.30 22.16 1.56
C PRO A 130 1.22 22.53 0.39
N ASN A 131 2.27 23.31 0.63
CA ASN A 131 3.26 23.66 -0.38
C ASN A 131 4.67 23.49 0.21
N PRO A 132 5.27 22.30 0.12
CA PRO A 132 6.61 22.06 0.63
C PRO A 132 7.62 22.92 -0.14
N ARG A 133 8.76 23.24 0.51
CA ARG A 133 9.77 24.13 -0.09
C ARG A 133 10.30 23.64 -1.45
N CYS A 134 10.33 22.33 -1.67
CA CYS A 134 10.73 21.73 -2.95
C CYS A 134 9.74 21.98 -4.10
N PHE A 135 8.50 22.38 -3.81
CA PHE A 135 7.50 22.74 -4.82
C PHE A 135 7.43 24.25 -5.08
N LYS A 136 8.36 25.03 -4.52
CA LYS A 136 8.41 26.48 -4.78
C LYS A 136 8.54 26.74 -6.28
N GLY A 137 7.54 27.42 -6.85
CA GLY A 137 7.47 27.75 -8.28
C GLY A 137 6.89 26.64 -9.17
N ILE A 138 6.47 25.51 -8.60
CA ILE A 138 5.85 24.39 -9.32
C ILE A 138 4.35 24.36 -9.01
N LYS A 139 3.51 24.36 -10.04
CA LYS A 139 2.07 24.15 -9.88
C LYS A 139 1.78 22.66 -9.66
N HIS A 140 0.93 22.33 -8.70
CA HIS A 140 0.64 20.92 -8.34
C HIS A 140 0.08 20.10 -9.51
N ASN A 141 -0.68 20.71 -10.41
CA ASN A 141 -1.20 20.05 -11.61
C ASN A 141 -0.11 19.55 -12.57
N ARG A 142 1.14 20.00 -12.42
CA ARG A 142 2.30 19.55 -13.20
C ARG A 142 3.07 18.39 -12.56
N LEU A 143 2.73 17.99 -11.32
CA LEU A 143 3.47 16.95 -10.59
C LEU A 143 3.19 15.53 -11.11
N GLY A 144 2.21 15.34 -12.00
CA GLY A 144 1.78 14.01 -12.47
C GLY A 144 1.05 13.17 -11.41
N VAL A 145 0.98 13.67 -10.18
CA VAL A 145 0.31 13.07 -9.02
C VAL A 145 -0.78 13.99 -8.50
N ILE A 146 -1.71 13.44 -7.73
CA ILE A 146 -2.60 14.22 -6.88
C ILE A 146 -1.82 14.52 -5.60
N TYR A 147 -1.83 15.77 -5.14
CA TYR A 147 -1.11 16.16 -3.92
C TYR A 147 -2.06 16.70 -2.86
N GLY A 148 -1.98 16.12 -1.67
CA GLY A 148 -2.69 16.56 -0.47
C GLY A 148 -1.71 16.80 0.68
N SER A 149 -2.22 17.38 1.76
CA SER A 149 -1.42 17.62 2.94
C SER A 149 -2.19 17.41 4.23
N SER A 150 -1.54 16.81 5.22
CA SER A 150 -2.04 16.65 6.59
C SER A 150 -0.89 16.85 7.57
N ALA A 151 -1.17 17.27 8.80
CA ALA A 151 -0.12 17.63 9.77
C ALA A 151 0.87 16.49 10.09
N ASN A 152 0.40 15.23 9.97
CA ASN A 152 1.17 14.01 10.20
C ASN A 152 1.59 13.30 8.89
N ALA A 153 1.25 13.87 7.72
CA ALA A 153 1.46 13.29 6.40
C ALA A 153 0.84 11.89 6.20
N TRP A 154 -0.25 11.59 6.91
CA TRP A 154 -1.09 10.39 6.70
C TRP A 154 -2.37 10.74 5.95
N MET A 155 -3.02 9.72 5.37
CA MET A 155 -4.39 9.87 4.89
C MET A 155 -5.31 10.28 6.04
N THR A 156 -6.26 11.16 5.71
CA THR A 156 -7.33 11.54 6.62
C THR A 156 -8.66 11.32 5.93
N THR A 157 -9.73 11.14 6.70
CA THR A 157 -11.08 10.98 6.16
C THR A 157 -11.46 12.11 5.21
N VAL A 158 -11.07 13.35 5.53
CA VAL A 158 -11.35 14.52 4.69
C VAL A 158 -10.62 14.44 3.34
N LEU A 159 -9.32 14.09 3.34
CA LEU A 159 -8.54 13.93 2.12
C LEU A 159 -9.09 12.79 1.26
N PHE A 160 -9.47 11.67 1.88
CA PHE A 160 -10.04 10.52 1.18
C PHE A 160 -11.41 10.86 0.56
N GLN A 161 -12.29 11.55 1.30
CA GLN A 161 -13.58 12.01 0.77
C GLN A 161 -13.42 12.99 -0.40
N GLN A 162 -12.44 13.89 -0.33
CA GLN A 162 -12.14 14.79 -1.44
C GLN A 162 -11.64 14.01 -2.66
N TRP A 163 -10.74 13.07 -2.46
CA TRP A 163 -10.25 12.20 -3.54
C TRP A 163 -11.38 11.37 -4.17
N LEU A 164 -12.29 10.80 -3.36
CA LEU A 164 -13.46 10.07 -3.84
C LEU A 164 -14.37 10.94 -4.71
N LYS A 165 -14.67 12.17 -4.29
CA LYS A 165 -15.46 13.10 -5.10
C LYS A 165 -14.81 13.39 -6.46
N GLU A 166 -13.48 13.54 -6.49
CA GLU A 166 -12.74 13.74 -7.74
C GLU A 166 -12.66 12.48 -8.61
N PHE A 167 -12.78 11.30 -8.01
CA PHE A 167 -12.86 10.03 -8.71
C PHE A 167 -14.24 9.86 -9.35
N ASP A 168 -15.33 10.05 -8.58
CA ASP A 168 -16.70 9.96 -9.07
C ASP A 168 -16.99 10.94 -10.21
N LEU A 169 -16.43 12.16 -10.16
CA LEU A 169 -16.57 13.17 -11.22
C LEU A 169 -15.82 12.82 -12.52
N LYS A 170 -14.89 11.86 -12.50
CA LYS A 170 -14.13 11.44 -13.69
C LYS A 170 -14.71 10.19 -14.35
N ASP A 171 -15.33 9.33 -13.56
CA ASP A 171 -15.87 8.03 -14.01
C ASP A 171 -17.40 8.06 -14.23
N GLY A 172 -18.09 9.15 -13.86
CA GLY A 172 -19.49 9.43 -14.20
C GLY A 172 -19.66 10.28 -15.45
#